data_AF-A0A3C0GES4-F1
#
_entry.id   AF-A0A3C0GES4-F1
#
_cell.length_a   1.000
_cell.length_b   1.000
_cell.length_c   1.000
_cell.angle_alpha   90.00
_cell.angle_beta   90.00
_cell.angle_gamma   90.00
#
_symmetry.space_group_name_H-M   'P 1'
#
loop_
_entity.id
_entity.type
_entity.pdbx_description
1 polymer ?
#
loop_
_entity_poly.entity_id
_entity_poly.type
_entity_poly.pdbx_seq_one_letter_code
_entity_poly.pdbx_strand_id
1 'polypeptide(L)'
;MAFDKITPLAAPPGHSLTDEPGKWAWERPPQYADPDQALDFVLDKLEEPSRRRDMMRMLAAGISIEELVSQVAFKGFMQGFYTPDVAELIKPSIAIYLYHEGLQEGFEPRMMFDQADEEAKDEMAGEVDDVSFFRILKQRNPELFNAMNEELNKQERLQVEMMAKTKQPDMPEEIPQSFLAMGDR
;
A
#
# COMPACT_ATOMS: atom_id res chain seq x y z
N MET A 1 3.35 32.58 -31.44
CA MET A 1 1.95 32.35 -31.04
C MET A 1 1.81 30.86 -30.78
N ALA A 2 1.56 30.50 -29.52
CA ALA A 2 1.58 29.12 -29.04
C ALA A 2 0.23 28.43 -29.35
N PHE A 3 0.25 27.44 -30.24
CA PHE A 3 -0.85 26.51 -30.49
C PHE A 3 -0.32 25.10 -30.30
N ASP A 4 -0.05 24.71 -29.05
CA ASP A 4 0.47 23.36 -28.74
C ASP A 4 -0.21 22.72 -27.52
N LYS A 5 -1.51 22.99 -27.33
CA LYS A 5 -2.33 22.36 -26.28
C LYS A 5 -3.79 22.19 -26.67
N ILE A 6 -4.07 21.73 -27.90
CA ILE A 6 -5.40 21.20 -28.22
C ILE A 6 -5.23 19.69 -28.28
N THR A 7 -5.57 19.00 -27.19
CA THR A 7 -5.61 17.54 -27.19
C THR A 7 -6.67 17.11 -28.20
N PRO A 8 -6.31 16.46 -29.32
CA PRO A 8 -7.22 16.23 -30.46
C PRO A 8 -8.40 15.29 -30.15
N LEU A 9 -8.48 14.78 -28.93
CA LEU A 9 -9.53 13.90 -28.40
C LEU A 9 -10.26 14.48 -27.19
N ALA A 10 -9.96 15.73 -26.77
CA ALA A 10 -10.70 16.35 -25.69
C ALA A 10 -12.11 16.75 -26.16
N ALA A 11 -13.09 16.54 -25.29
CA ALA A 11 -14.45 16.96 -25.55
C ALA A 11 -14.49 18.48 -25.83
N PRO A 12 -15.22 18.93 -26.88
CA PRO A 12 -15.30 20.35 -27.19
C PRO A 12 -15.95 21.11 -26.03
N PRO A 13 -15.59 22.39 -25.80
CA PRO A 13 -16.26 23.22 -24.81
C PRO A 13 -17.79 23.18 -24.99
N GLY A 14 -18.53 23.02 -23.90
CA GLY A 14 -19.99 22.87 -23.95
C GLY A 14 -20.51 21.46 -24.19
N HIS A 15 -19.63 20.45 -24.33
CA HIS A 15 -20.05 19.04 -24.43
C HIS A 15 -20.92 18.58 -23.26
N SER A 16 -20.68 19.11 -22.05
CA SER A 16 -21.51 18.84 -20.86
C SER A 16 -22.95 19.32 -20.98
N LEU A 17 -23.27 20.23 -21.91
CA LEU A 17 -24.64 20.71 -22.16
C LEU A 17 -25.39 19.83 -23.18
N THR A 18 -24.66 18.98 -23.90
CA THR A 18 -25.21 18.10 -24.96
C THR A 18 -25.19 16.62 -24.58
N ASP A 19 -24.44 16.27 -23.53
CA ASP A 19 -24.38 14.92 -22.99
C ASP A 19 -25.71 14.51 -22.35
N GLU A 20 -25.97 13.21 -22.27
CA GLU A 20 -27.20 12.68 -21.66
C GLU A 20 -27.27 13.11 -20.18
N PRO A 21 -28.37 13.77 -19.73
CA PRO A 21 -28.52 14.16 -18.34
C PRO A 21 -28.54 12.96 -17.39
N GLY A 22 -27.81 13.03 -16.28
CA GLY A 22 -27.78 11.98 -15.27
C GLY A 22 -26.90 10.78 -15.66
N LYS A 23 -26.00 10.97 -16.62
CA LYS A 23 -24.98 10.01 -17.08
C LYS A 23 -23.97 9.72 -15.98
N TRP A 24 -23.58 10.73 -15.21
CA TRP A 24 -22.59 10.58 -14.15
C TRP A 24 -23.26 10.44 -12.78
N ALA A 25 -22.65 9.65 -11.89
CA ALA A 25 -23.22 9.42 -10.56
C ALA A 25 -23.33 10.71 -9.73
N TRP A 26 -22.38 11.63 -9.88
CA TRP A 26 -22.36 12.95 -9.22
C TRP A 26 -23.36 13.96 -9.77
N GLU A 27 -24.03 13.67 -10.89
CA GLU A 27 -25.13 14.52 -11.40
C GLU A 27 -26.45 14.24 -10.68
N ARG A 28 -26.53 13.13 -9.95
CA ARG A 28 -27.68 12.75 -9.14
C ARG A 28 -27.50 13.24 -7.71
N PRO A 29 -28.58 13.39 -6.94
CA PRO A 29 -28.49 13.70 -5.52
C PRO A 29 -27.56 12.71 -4.80
N PRO A 30 -26.73 13.19 -3.85
CA PRO A 30 -25.83 12.33 -3.09
C PRO A 30 -26.63 11.35 -2.24
N GLN A 31 -26.08 10.14 -2.03
CA GLN A 31 -26.68 9.16 -1.12
C GLN A 31 -26.57 9.58 0.34
N TYR A 32 -25.45 10.22 0.71
CA TYR A 32 -25.15 10.74 2.03
C TYR A 32 -24.88 12.24 1.91
N ALA A 33 -25.89 13.04 2.25
CA ALA A 33 -25.77 14.50 2.29
C ALA A 33 -25.19 15.00 3.62
N ASP A 34 -25.33 14.20 4.68
CA ASP A 34 -24.83 14.51 6.01
C ASP A 34 -23.37 14.05 6.16
N PRO A 35 -22.46 14.91 6.65
CA PRO A 35 -21.04 14.57 6.80
C PRO A 35 -20.78 13.40 7.75
N ASP A 36 -21.55 13.26 8.83
CA ASP A 36 -21.34 12.18 9.79
C ASP A 36 -21.72 10.83 9.15
N GLN A 37 -22.85 10.79 8.43
CA GLN A 37 -23.26 9.60 7.67
C GLN A 37 -22.27 9.23 6.56
N ALA A 38 -21.73 10.22 5.87
CA ALA A 38 -20.72 10.01 4.83
C ALA A 38 -19.41 9.46 5.42
N LEU A 39 -19.00 9.98 6.59
CA LEU A 39 -17.83 9.51 7.31
C LEU A 39 -18.02 8.06 7.77
N ASP A 40 -19.14 7.74 8.43
CA ASP A 40 -19.46 6.38 8.88
C ASP A 40 -19.38 5.38 7.72
N PHE A 41 -20.01 5.73 6.58
CA PHE A 41 -19.94 4.90 5.39
C PHE A 41 -18.49 4.69 4.90
N VAL A 42 -17.66 5.73 4.90
CA VAL A 42 -16.25 5.62 4.49
C VAL A 42 -15.45 4.79 5.47
N LEU A 43 -15.65 4.95 6.77
CA LEU A 43 -14.95 4.19 7.82
C LEU A 43 -15.33 2.71 7.79
N ASP A 44 -16.63 2.38 7.73
CA ASP A 44 -17.13 1.01 7.55
C ASP A 44 -16.46 0.34 6.35
N LYS A 45 -16.28 1.13 5.29
CA LYS A 45 -15.58 0.68 4.11
C LYS A 45 -14.09 0.46 4.46
N LEU A 46 -13.38 1.43 4.99
CA LEU A 46 -11.94 1.30 5.31
C LEU A 46 -11.62 0.17 6.30
N GLU A 47 -12.55 -0.18 7.17
CA GLU A 47 -12.41 -1.28 8.14
C GLU A 47 -12.51 -2.67 7.52
N GLU A 48 -13.01 -2.81 6.27
CA GLU A 48 -13.04 -4.09 5.58
C GLU A 48 -11.63 -4.73 5.56
N PRO A 49 -11.43 -5.96 6.06
CA PRO A 49 -10.09 -6.50 6.33
C PRO A 49 -9.13 -6.51 5.13
N SER A 50 -9.65 -6.67 3.90
CA SER A 50 -8.81 -6.60 2.71
C SER A 50 -8.30 -5.17 2.50
N ARG A 51 -9.21 -4.19 2.50
CA ARG A 51 -8.87 -2.80 2.21
C ARG A 51 -8.05 -2.16 3.33
N ARG A 52 -8.30 -2.52 4.58
CA ARG A 52 -7.45 -2.11 5.71
C ARG A 52 -6.01 -2.54 5.49
N ARG A 53 -5.77 -3.83 5.18
CA ARG A 53 -4.43 -4.35 4.91
C ARG A 53 -3.76 -3.65 3.74
N ASP A 54 -4.48 -3.45 2.64
CA ASP A 54 -3.93 -2.79 1.45
C ASP A 54 -3.56 -1.33 1.74
N MET A 55 -4.40 -0.62 2.51
CA MET A 55 -4.14 0.76 2.94
C MET A 55 -2.92 0.85 3.87
N MET A 56 -2.79 -0.07 4.83
CA MET A 56 -1.61 -0.11 5.71
C MET A 56 -0.33 -0.44 4.95
N ARG A 57 -0.38 -1.35 3.97
CA ARG A 57 0.75 -1.62 3.07
C ARG A 57 1.14 -0.38 2.27
N MET A 58 0.17 0.36 1.74
CA MET A 58 0.42 1.62 1.02
C MET A 58 1.10 2.67 1.91
N LEU A 59 0.60 2.85 3.14
CA LEU A 59 1.21 3.75 4.12
C LEU A 59 2.63 3.30 4.50
N ALA A 60 2.85 2.00 4.72
CA ALA A 60 4.16 1.44 5.02
C ALA A 60 5.15 1.58 3.84
N ALA A 61 4.65 1.53 2.60
CA ALA A 61 5.44 1.80 1.39
C ALA A 61 5.86 3.28 1.28
N GLY A 62 5.32 4.17 2.11
CA GLY A 62 5.67 5.59 2.15
C GLY A 62 4.72 6.49 1.36
N ILE A 63 3.54 5.99 0.97
CA ILE A 63 2.44 6.84 0.46
C ILE A 63 1.91 7.68 1.62
N SER A 64 1.68 8.97 1.38
CA SER A 64 1.22 9.88 2.42
C SER A 64 -0.26 9.69 2.75
N ILE A 65 -0.64 10.00 3.99
CA ILE A 65 -2.04 10.00 4.43
C ILE A 65 -2.85 10.99 3.58
N GLU A 66 -2.33 12.18 3.31
CA GLU A 66 -2.99 13.19 2.48
C GLU A 66 -3.38 12.66 1.10
N GLU A 67 -2.49 11.93 0.43
CA GLU A 67 -2.74 11.32 -0.88
C GLU A 67 -3.89 10.31 -0.79
N LEU A 68 -3.83 9.38 0.17
CA LEU A 68 -4.84 8.33 0.33
C LEU A 68 -6.21 8.90 0.70
N VAL A 69 -6.25 9.84 1.64
CA VAL A 69 -7.48 10.52 2.06
C VAL A 69 -8.09 11.28 0.89
N SER A 70 -7.28 12.00 0.11
CA SER A 70 -7.75 12.74 -1.06
C SER A 70 -8.30 11.81 -2.14
N GLN A 71 -7.65 10.66 -2.38
CA GLN A 71 -8.14 9.65 -3.31
C GLN A 71 -9.46 9.03 -2.85
N VAL A 72 -9.59 8.68 -1.57
CA VAL A 72 -10.83 8.12 -0.98
C VAL A 72 -11.98 9.12 -1.12
N ALA A 73 -11.76 10.37 -0.72
CA ALA A 73 -12.75 11.44 -0.82
C ALA A 73 -13.17 11.70 -2.29
N PHE A 74 -12.19 11.79 -3.20
CA PHE A 74 -12.45 12.00 -4.62
C PHE A 74 -13.25 10.85 -5.23
N LYS A 75 -12.90 9.60 -4.92
CA LYS A 75 -13.59 8.42 -5.42
C LYS A 75 -15.04 8.37 -4.92
N GLY A 76 -15.29 8.69 -3.65
CA GLY A 76 -16.65 8.67 -3.11
C GLY A 76 -17.55 9.74 -3.74
N PHE A 77 -17.01 10.94 -3.99
CA PHE A 77 -17.69 11.97 -4.78
C PHE A 77 -17.99 11.49 -6.20
N MET A 78 -17.01 10.90 -6.88
CA MET A 78 -17.18 10.34 -8.24
C MET A 78 -18.20 9.20 -8.33
N GLN A 79 -18.49 8.54 -7.22
CA GLN A 79 -19.51 7.50 -7.15
C GLN A 79 -20.89 8.05 -6.74
N GLY A 80 -21.02 9.37 -6.51
CA GLY A 80 -22.26 10.01 -6.09
C GLY A 80 -22.65 9.68 -4.64
N PHE A 81 -21.70 9.24 -3.81
CA PHE A 81 -22.00 8.97 -2.41
C PHE A 81 -22.22 10.25 -1.62
N TYR A 82 -21.40 11.26 -1.84
CA TYR A 82 -21.47 12.55 -1.16
C TYR A 82 -21.00 13.66 -2.09
N THR A 83 -21.29 14.92 -1.74
CA THR A 83 -20.90 16.09 -2.53
C THR A 83 -19.41 16.42 -2.33
N PRO A 84 -18.80 17.25 -3.20
CA PRO A 84 -17.41 17.70 -3.00
C PRO A 84 -17.20 18.39 -1.65
N ASP A 85 -18.16 19.20 -1.22
CA ASP A 85 -18.07 19.91 0.05
C ASP A 85 -18.04 18.95 1.24
N VAL A 86 -18.92 17.93 1.22
CA VAL A 86 -18.92 16.87 2.25
C VAL A 86 -17.64 16.05 2.17
N ALA A 87 -17.14 15.77 0.96
CA ALA A 87 -15.89 15.04 0.74
C ALA A 87 -14.71 15.76 1.41
N GLU A 88 -14.64 17.09 1.33
CA GLU A 88 -13.60 17.88 2.02
C GLU A 88 -13.77 17.89 3.54
N LEU A 89 -15.02 17.98 4.04
CA LEU A 89 -15.29 18.01 5.48
C LEU A 89 -14.87 16.74 6.21
N ILE A 90 -14.98 15.57 5.57
CA ILE A 90 -14.65 14.28 6.20
C ILE A 90 -13.16 13.94 6.16
N LYS A 91 -12.34 14.62 5.33
CA LYS A 91 -10.91 14.31 5.17
C LYS A 91 -10.11 14.33 6.49
N PRO A 92 -10.23 15.35 7.37
CA PRO A 92 -9.43 15.39 8.59
C PRO A 92 -9.71 14.19 9.50
N SER A 93 -10.97 13.77 9.59
CA SER A 93 -11.37 12.61 10.39
C SER A 93 -10.78 11.31 9.85
N ILE A 94 -10.83 11.11 8.53
CA ILE A 94 -10.22 9.93 7.88
C ILE A 94 -8.69 9.95 8.07
N ALA A 95 -8.06 11.11 7.98
CA ALA A 95 -6.62 11.25 8.17
C ALA A 95 -6.18 10.84 9.58
N ILE A 96 -6.90 11.31 10.61
CA ILE A 96 -6.65 10.94 12.01
C ILE A 96 -6.83 9.42 12.21
N TYR A 97 -7.88 8.84 11.63
CA TYR A 97 -8.12 7.40 11.68
C TYR A 97 -6.94 6.61 11.07
N LEU A 98 -6.52 6.94 9.85
CA LEU A 98 -5.41 6.24 9.19
C LEU A 98 -4.08 6.41 9.92
N TYR A 99 -3.83 7.59 10.49
CA TYR A 99 -2.65 7.80 11.33
C TYR A 99 -2.68 6.92 12.58
N HIS A 100 -3.82 6.86 13.27
CA HIS A 100 -3.99 6.01 14.44
C HIS A 100 -3.76 4.54 14.12
N GLU A 101 -4.32 4.05 13.02
CA GLU A 101 -4.15 2.66 12.57
C GLU A 101 -2.70 2.33 12.25
N GLY A 102 -1.96 3.23 11.57
CA GLY A 102 -0.54 3.02 11.32
C GLY A 102 0.28 2.88 12.61
N LEU A 103 -0.03 3.68 13.63
CA LEU A 103 0.61 3.57 14.95
C LEU A 103 0.30 2.23 15.63
N GLN A 104 -0.93 1.70 15.48
CA GLN A 104 -1.29 0.38 16.02
C GLN A 104 -0.52 -0.76 15.32
N GLU A 105 -0.27 -0.62 14.02
CA GLU A 105 0.56 -1.54 13.22
C GLU A 105 2.07 -1.38 13.50
N GLY A 106 2.47 -0.37 14.27
CA GLY A 106 3.84 -0.20 14.76
C GLY A 106 4.76 0.60 13.85
N PHE A 107 4.22 1.38 12.90
CA PHE A 107 5.01 2.31 12.09
C PHE A 107 4.41 3.72 12.13
N GLU A 108 5.22 4.74 11.83
CA GLU A 108 4.75 6.13 11.77
C GLU A 108 4.41 6.49 10.31
N PRO A 109 3.13 6.69 9.96
CA PRO A 109 2.77 7.08 8.60
C PRO A 109 3.19 8.51 8.28
N ARG A 110 3.57 8.77 7.02
CA ARG A 110 3.84 10.14 6.55
C ARG A 110 2.53 10.89 6.38
N MET A 111 2.43 12.08 6.99
CA MET A 111 1.19 12.87 6.98
C MET A 111 0.94 13.57 5.64
N MET A 112 1.93 14.32 5.14
CA MET A 112 1.81 15.17 3.95
C MET A 112 2.74 14.69 2.85
N PHE A 113 2.38 15.00 1.60
CA PHE A 113 3.28 14.85 0.47
C PHE A 113 4.34 15.96 0.49
N ASP A 114 5.62 15.61 0.34
CA ASP A 114 6.68 16.60 0.16
C ASP A 114 6.96 16.77 -1.34
N GLN A 115 7.05 18.02 -1.82
CA GLN A 115 7.21 18.34 -3.26
C GLN A 115 8.51 17.79 -3.86
N ALA A 116 9.44 17.31 -3.04
CA ALA A 116 10.64 16.61 -3.48
C ALA A 116 10.36 15.22 -4.11
N ASP A 117 9.17 14.65 -3.91
CA ASP A 117 8.82 13.26 -4.32
C ASP A 117 8.03 13.18 -5.65
N GLU A 118 8.06 14.21 -6.51
CA GLU A 118 7.32 14.31 -7.78
C GLU A 118 7.57 13.16 -8.79
N GLU A 119 8.66 12.40 -8.63
CA GLU A 119 9.08 11.34 -9.56
C GLU A 119 8.29 10.02 -9.45
N ALA A 120 7.39 9.88 -8.45
CA ALA A 120 6.69 8.62 -8.17
C ALA A 120 5.28 8.48 -8.79
N LYS A 121 4.89 9.37 -9.71
CA LYS A 121 3.49 9.53 -10.15
C LYS A 121 2.94 8.46 -11.11
N ASP A 122 3.77 7.64 -11.74
CA ASP A 122 3.36 6.95 -12.98
C ASP A 122 2.73 5.55 -12.85
N GLU A 123 2.59 4.95 -11.67
CA GLU A 123 2.12 3.54 -11.57
C GLU A 123 1.19 3.29 -10.37
N MET A 124 -0.02 3.87 -10.34
CA MET A 124 -1.03 3.59 -9.30
C MET A 124 -2.43 3.30 -9.85
N ALA A 125 -2.53 2.31 -10.74
CA ALA A 125 -3.82 1.78 -11.18
C ALA A 125 -3.79 0.25 -11.17
N GLY A 126 -3.79 -0.36 -9.99
CA GLY A 126 -3.85 -1.82 -9.84
C GLY A 126 -3.76 -2.30 -8.40
N GLU A 127 -4.08 -3.58 -8.20
CA GLU A 127 -3.72 -4.34 -6.99
C GLU A 127 -2.22 -4.14 -6.71
N VAL A 128 -1.84 -3.81 -5.47
CA VAL A 128 -0.44 -3.59 -5.13
C VAL A 128 0.23 -4.96 -5.08
N ASP A 129 0.81 -5.37 -6.20
CA ASP A 129 1.68 -6.54 -6.28
C ASP A 129 2.92 -6.33 -5.38
N ASP A 130 3.46 -7.42 -4.84
CA ASP A 130 4.58 -7.38 -3.91
C ASP A 130 5.81 -6.68 -4.54
N VAL A 131 6.00 -6.85 -5.86
CA VAL A 131 7.07 -6.19 -6.62
C VAL A 131 6.88 -4.66 -6.66
N SER A 132 5.65 -4.21 -6.85
CA SER A 132 5.31 -2.78 -6.86
C SER A 132 5.48 -2.16 -5.48
N PHE A 133 5.08 -2.88 -4.42
CA PHE A 133 5.33 -2.49 -3.04
C PHE A 133 6.83 -2.27 -2.76
N PHE A 134 7.68 -3.24 -3.08
CA PHE A 134 9.13 -3.13 -2.84
C PHE A 134 9.79 -2.01 -3.67
N ARG A 135 9.28 -1.73 -4.88
CA ARG A 135 9.76 -0.62 -5.71
C ARG A 135 9.45 0.73 -5.07
N ILE A 136 8.20 0.92 -4.64
CA ILE A 136 7.75 2.14 -3.97
C ILE A 136 8.51 2.30 -2.64
N LEU A 137 8.63 1.22 -1.85
CA LEU A 137 9.36 1.22 -0.59
C LEU A 137 10.83 1.63 -0.78
N LYS A 138 11.51 1.09 -1.79
CA LYS A 138 12.90 1.45 -2.12
C LYS A 138 13.04 2.93 -2.48
N GLN A 139 12.08 3.48 -3.22
CA GLN A 139 12.11 4.87 -3.66
C GLN A 139 11.76 5.84 -2.53
N ARG A 140 10.77 5.51 -1.68
CA ARG A 140 10.19 6.46 -0.71
C ARG A 140 10.65 6.26 0.73
N ASN A 141 11.03 5.03 1.12
CA ASN A 141 11.54 4.73 2.46
C ASN A 141 12.75 3.77 2.40
N PRO A 142 13.94 4.28 2.04
CA PRO A 142 15.14 3.45 1.86
C PRO A 142 15.64 2.83 3.16
N GLU A 143 15.39 3.45 4.31
CA GLU A 143 15.79 2.90 5.62
C GLU A 143 14.98 1.64 5.96
N LEU A 144 13.65 1.72 5.84
CA LEU A 144 12.77 0.57 6.06
C LEU A 144 13.05 -0.53 5.02
N PHE A 145 13.32 -0.17 3.77
CA PHE A 145 13.74 -1.12 2.74
C PHE A 145 15.01 -1.89 3.13
N ASN A 146 16.05 -1.18 3.59
CA ASN A 146 17.31 -1.80 4.00
C ASN A 146 17.13 -2.71 5.21
N ALA A 147 16.35 -2.29 6.21
CA ALA A 147 16.04 -3.09 7.38
C ALA A 147 15.31 -4.40 7.02
N MET A 148 14.30 -4.31 6.15
CA MET A 148 13.58 -5.50 5.65
C MET A 148 14.49 -6.43 4.85
N ASN A 149 15.35 -5.89 3.98
CA ASN A 149 16.28 -6.68 3.17
C ASN A 149 17.33 -7.40 4.04
N GLU A 150 17.82 -6.75 5.11
CA GLU A 150 18.69 -7.38 6.09
C GLU A 150 17.99 -8.51 6.85
N GLU A 151 16.73 -8.32 7.22
CA GLU A 151 15.94 -9.34 7.91
C GLU A 151 15.64 -10.55 7.01
N LEU A 152 15.27 -10.32 5.75
CA LEU A 152 15.10 -11.38 4.75
C LEU A 152 16.40 -12.17 4.54
N ASN A 153 17.53 -11.48 4.36
CA ASN A 153 18.84 -12.12 4.26
C ASN A 153 19.20 -12.93 5.52
N LYS A 154 18.85 -12.45 6.72
CA LYS A 154 19.06 -13.21 7.97
C LYS A 154 18.19 -14.45 8.02
N GLN A 155 16.91 -14.35 7.64
CA GLN A 155 16.00 -15.50 7.59
C GLN A 155 16.46 -16.54 6.57
N GLU A 156 16.86 -16.13 5.37
CA GLU A 156 17.42 -17.03 4.36
C GLU A 156 18.68 -17.73 4.86
N ARG A 157 19.60 -17.00 5.52
CA ARG A 157 20.81 -17.60 6.11
C ARG A 157 20.48 -18.62 7.20
N LEU A 158 19.54 -18.30 8.09
CA LEU A 158 19.07 -19.23 9.12
C LEU A 158 18.38 -20.46 8.52
N GLN A 159 17.60 -20.27 7.46
CA GLN A 159 16.89 -21.34 6.77
C GLN A 159 17.85 -22.26 6.01
N VAL A 160 18.87 -21.70 5.34
CA VAL A 160 19.98 -22.44 4.72
C VAL A 160 20.79 -23.20 5.77
N GLU A 161 21.05 -22.58 6.93
CA GLU A 161 21.74 -23.24 8.05
C GLU A 161 20.92 -24.40 8.62
N MET A 162 19.60 -24.22 8.80
CA MET A 162 18.67 -25.27 9.23
C MET A 162 18.58 -26.41 8.21
N MET A 163 18.53 -26.08 6.91
CA MET A 163 18.55 -27.06 5.82
C MET A 163 19.89 -27.80 5.74
N ALA A 164 21.02 -27.11 5.95
CA ALA A 164 22.35 -27.71 5.99
C ALA A 164 22.49 -28.67 7.19
N LYS A 165 21.94 -28.29 8.35
CA LYS A 165 21.91 -29.12 9.56
C LYS A 165 21.02 -30.36 9.41
N THR A 166 19.97 -30.27 8.60
CA THR A 166 19.06 -31.39 8.28
C THR A 166 19.68 -32.36 7.26
N LYS A 167 20.66 -31.90 6.46
CA LYS A 167 21.28 -32.66 5.37
C LYS A 167 22.61 -33.34 5.74
N GLN A 168 23.10 -33.17 6.97
CA GLN A 168 24.16 -34.02 7.52
C GLN A 168 23.51 -35.33 8.01
N PRO A 169 23.63 -36.46 7.27
CA PRO A 169 23.36 -37.74 7.90
C PRO A 169 24.44 -37.92 8.98
N ASP A 170 24.02 -38.28 10.18
CA ASP A 170 24.91 -38.83 11.21
C ASP A 170 25.67 -40.00 10.56
N MET A 171 26.90 -39.75 10.10
CA MET A 171 27.83 -40.84 9.86
C MET A 171 28.24 -41.30 11.26
N PRO A 172 27.87 -42.51 11.70
CA PRO A 172 28.42 -43.03 12.93
C PRO A 172 29.94 -43.03 12.77
N GLU A 173 30.65 -42.42 13.73
CA GLU A 173 32.08 -42.56 13.87
C GLU A 173 32.39 -44.03 14.14
N GLU A 174 32.55 -44.82 13.07
CA GLU A 174 33.20 -46.12 13.16
C GLU A 174 34.67 -45.85 13.44
N ILE A 175 35.00 -45.86 14.73
CA ILE A 175 36.36 -46.00 15.24
C ILE A 175 37.00 -47.12 14.43
N PRO A 176 38.05 -46.89 13.63
CA PRO A 176 38.69 -47.97 12.91
C PRO A 176 39.20 -48.94 13.97
N GLN A 177 38.61 -50.13 14.04
CA GLN A 177 39.07 -51.16 14.94
C GLN A 177 40.50 -51.52 14.55
N SER A 178 41.44 -50.94 15.30
CA SER A 178 42.85 -51.27 15.26
C SER A 178 42.99 -52.77 15.52
N PHE A 179 43.60 -53.49 14.58
CA PHE A 179 43.96 -54.91 14.65
C PHE A 179 44.92 -55.26 15.82
N LEU A 180 45.31 -54.29 16.65
CA LEU A 180 46.32 -54.44 17.69
C LEU A 180 45.76 -54.82 19.08
N ALA A 181 44.43 -54.91 19.25
CA ALA A 181 43.81 -55.16 20.57
C ALA A 181 43.39 -56.63 20.81
N MET A 182 43.62 -57.54 19.87
CA MET A 182 43.24 -58.95 20.00
C MET A 182 44.46 -59.86 19.91
N GLY A 183 45.31 -59.80 20.94
CA GLY A 183 46.55 -60.56 20.97
C GLY A 183 47.26 -60.50 22.31
N ASP A 184 46.57 -60.75 23.42
CA ASP A 184 47.24 -61.31 24.60
C ASP A 184 46.25 -62.10 25.48
N ARG A 185 46.55 -63.41 25.59
CA ARG A 185 46.05 -64.46 26.50
C ARG A 185 44.71 -65.14 26.22
#